data_AF-A0A7S8HGX4-F1
#
_entry.id   AF-A0A7S8HGX4-F1
#
_cell.length_a   1.000
_cell.length_b   1.000
_cell.length_c   1.000
_cell.angle_alpha   90.00
_cell.angle_beta   90.00
_cell.angle_gamma   90.00
#
_symmetry.space_group_name_H-M   'P 1'
#
loop_
_entity.id
_entity.type
_entity.pdbx_description
1 polymer ?
#
loop_
_entity_poly.entity_id
_entity_poly.type
_entity_poly.pdbx_seq_one_letter_code
_entity_poly.pdbx_strand_id
1 'polypeptide(L)' 'MTKKKMYIIWGLITMFLIAPLASWGIGILYGVSEGSGFAAGSLFIVLLPIFFFIGVGILIKGFLELN' A
#
# COMPACT_ATOMS: atom_id res chain seq x y z
N MET A 1 12.04 5.86 19.89
CA MET A 1 12.21 5.75 18.43
C MET A 1 12.26 7.17 17.86
N THR A 2 13.20 7.51 16.97
CA THR A 2 13.22 8.85 16.34
C THR A 2 12.12 8.95 15.28
N LYS A 3 11.63 10.16 15.00
CA LYS A 3 10.61 10.40 13.95
C LYS A 3 11.07 9.85 12.59
N LYS A 4 12.34 10.10 12.22
CA LYS A 4 13.01 9.48 11.08
C LYS A 4 12.85 7.96 11.02
N LYS A 5 13.24 7.24 12.08
CA LYS A 5 13.12 5.77 12.12
C LYS A 5 11.66 5.32 12.01
N MET A 6 10.75 6.05 12.64
CA MET A 6 9.32 5.78 12.59
C MET A 6 8.78 5.88 11.15
N TYR A 7 9.07 6.95 10.41
CA TYR A 7 8.62 7.08 9.02
C TYR A 7 9.25 6.04 8.09
N ILE A 8 10.53 5.71 8.26
CA ILE A 8 11.16 4.66 7.45
C ILE A 8 10.42 3.33 7.67
N ILE A 9 10.20 2.94 8.92
CA ILE A 9 9.52 1.68 9.24
C ILE A 9 8.06 1.69 8.73
N TRP A 10 7.33 2.77 8.95
CA TRP A 10 5.95 2.88 8.44
C TRP A 10 5.87 2.92 6.91
N GLY A 11 6.84 3.53 6.23
CA GLY A 11 6.91 3.50 4.77
C GLY A 11 7.07 2.08 4.25
N LEU A 12 8.01 1.31 4.82
CA LEU A 12 8.24 -0.08 4.47
C LEU A 12 7.03 -0.98 4.78
N ILE A 13 6.42 -0.82 5.96
CA ILE A 13 5.17 -1.54 6.31
C ILE A 13 4.08 -1.22 5.30
N THR A 14 3.95 0.05 4.91
CA THR A 14 2.91 0.46 3.95
C THR A 14 3.15 -0.16 2.58
N MET A 15 4.40 -0.17 2.10
CA MET A 15 4.78 -0.71 0.79
C MET A 15 4.65 -2.23 0.70
N PHE A 16 5.12 -2.96 1.70
CA PHE A 16 5.32 -4.42 1.59
C PHE A 16 4.29 -5.24 2.36
N LEU A 17 3.53 -4.64 3.27
CA LEU A 17 2.48 -5.33 4.02
C LEU A 17 1.10 -4.75 3.71
N ILE A 18 0.91 -3.44 3.90
CA ILE A 18 -0.41 -2.83 3.74
C ILE A 18 -0.82 -2.82 2.27
N ALA A 19 0.05 -2.39 1.36
CA ALA A 19 -0.29 -2.32 -0.07
C ALA A 19 -0.76 -3.65 -0.65
N PRO A 20 -0.05 -4.79 -0.51
CA PRO A 20 -0.55 -6.06 -1.03
C PRO A 20 -1.81 -6.54 -0.32
N LEU A 21 -1.89 -6.46 1.01
CA LEU A 21 -3.04 -6.97 1.76
C LEU A 21 -4.32 -6.14 1.52
N ALA A 22 -4.21 -4.81 1.51
CA ALA A 22 -5.33 -3.92 1.26
C ALA A 22 -5.84 -4.06 -0.18
N SER A 23 -4.93 -4.09 -1.16
CA SER A 23 -5.30 -4.28 -2.57
C SER A 23 -5.98 -5.62 -2.80
N TRP A 24 -5.46 -6.68 -2.17
CA TRP A 24 -6.02 -8.02 -2.29
C TRP A 24 -7.39 -8.11 -1.63
N GLY A 25 -7.52 -7.62 -0.40
CA GLY A 25 -8.78 -7.61 0.33
C GLY A 25 -9.87 -6.85 -0.41
N ILE A 26 -9.58 -5.61 -0.84
CA ILE A 26 -10.54 -4.79 -1.59
C ILE A 26 -10.86 -5.43 -2.95
N GLY A 27 -9.86 -5.94 -3.66
CA GLY A 27 -10.04 -6.64 -4.93
C GLY A 27 -10.97 -7.84 -4.81
N ILE A 28 -10.75 -8.72 -3.83
CA ILE A 28 -11.61 -9.89 -3.61
C ILE A 28 -13.03 -9.48 -3.23
N LEU A 29 -13.21 -8.52 -2.32
CA LEU A 29 -14.54 -8.05 -1.94
C LEU A 29 -15.32 -7.53 -3.16
N TYR A 30 -14.66 -6.75 -4.01
CA TYR A 30 -15.26 -6.23 -5.24
C TYR A 30 -15.55 -7.33 -6.26
N GLY A 31 -14.61 -8.25 -6.49
CA GLY A 31 -14.83 -9.36 -7.42
C GLY A 31 -15.93 -10.31 -6.97
N VAL A 32 -16.13 -10.50 -5.66
CA VAL A 32 -17.27 -11.24 -5.12
C VAL A 32 -18.58 -10.50 -5.38
N SER A 33 -18.63 -9.18 -5.18
CA SER A 33 -19.85 -8.40 -5.48
C SER A 33 -20.21 -8.40 -6.96
N GLU A 34 -19.21 -8.42 -7.85
CA GLU A 34 -19.39 -8.45 -9.31
C GLU A 34 -19.50 -9.88 -9.89
N GLY A 35 -19.26 -10.92 -9.06
CA GLY A 35 -19.20 -12.31 -9.53
C GLY A 35 -18.07 -12.59 -10.55
N SER A 36 -17.01 -11.78 -10.57
CA SER A 36 -15.97 -11.80 -11.60
C SER A 36 -14.55 -11.77 -11.02
N GLY A 37 -13.78 -12.83 -11.27
CA GLY A 37 -12.36 -12.89 -10.91
C GLY A 37 -11.51 -11.86 -11.66
N PHE A 38 -11.95 -11.44 -12.85
CA PHE A 38 -11.30 -10.36 -13.60
C PHE A 38 -11.48 -9.00 -12.90
N ALA A 39 -12.66 -8.73 -12.35
CA ALA A 39 -12.92 -7.53 -11.56
C ALA A 39 -12.03 -7.49 -10.31
N ALA A 40 -11.85 -8.62 -9.61
CA ALA A 40 -10.91 -8.70 -8.49
C ALA A 40 -9.46 -8.42 -8.90
N GLY A 41 -8.98 -9.07 -9.96
CA GLY A 41 -7.60 -8.94 -10.42
C GLY A 41 -7.28 -7.54 -10.95
N SER A 42 -8.18 -6.96 -11.74
CA SER A 42 -8.01 -5.61 -12.28
C SER A 42 -8.00 -4.56 -11.18
N LEU A 43 -8.89 -4.65 -10.19
CA LEU A 43 -8.88 -3.72 -9.06
C LEU A 43 -7.63 -3.89 -8.18
N PHE A 44 -7.16 -5.11 -7.96
CA PHE A 44 -5.88 -5.36 -7.29
C PHE A 44 -4.71 -4.65 -8.00
N ILE A 45 -4.61 -4.81 -9.33
CA ILE A 45 -3.54 -4.23 -10.15
C ILE A 45 -3.56 -2.70 -10.08
N VAL A 46 -4.73 -2.08 -9.96
CA VAL A 46 -4.87 -0.62 -9.81
C VAL A 46 -4.53 -0.15 -8.40
N LEU A 47 -5.01 -0.85 -7.36
CA LEU A 47 -4.83 -0.44 -5.97
C LEU A 47 -3.40 -0.65 -5.46
N LEU A 48 -2.72 -1.72 -5.90
CA LEU A 48 -1.37 -2.04 -5.48
C LEU A 48 -0.39 -0.86 -5.69
N PRO A 49 -0.24 -0.27 -6.89
CA PRO A 49 0.63 0.87 -7.10
C PRO A 49 0.19 2.10 -6.30
N ILE A 50 -1.12 2.34 -6.14
CA ILE A 50 -1.63 3.48 -5.36
C ILE A 50 -1.14 3.40 -3.90
N PHE A 51 -1.37 2.28 -3.23
CA PHE A 51 -0.92 2.10 -1.84
C PHE A 51 0.61 2.04 -1.73
N PHE A 52 1.28 1.45 -2.72
CA PHE A 52 2.74 1.42 -2.76
C PHE A 52 3.34 2.84 -2.82
N PHE A 53 2.80 3.72 -3.66
CA PHE A 53 3.28 5.11 -3.76
C PHE A 53 2.98 5.93 -2.51
N ILE A 54 1.89 5.65 -1.79
CA ILE A 54 1.66 6.23 -0.46
C ILE A 54 2.81 5.84 0.48
N GLY A 55 3.19 4.56 0.50
CA GLY A 55 4.33 4.08 1.29
C GLY A 55 5.67 4.71 0.88
N VAL A 56 5.90 4.90 -0.43
CA VAL A 56 7.07 5.64 -0.95
C VAL A 56 7.09 7.07 -0.42
N GLY A 57 5.96 7.78 -0.42
CA GLY A 57 5.88 9.14 0.13
C GLY A 57 6.23 9.20 1.62
N ILE A 58 5.76 8.24 2.41
CA ILE A 58 6.09 8.10 3.84
C ILE A 58 7.60 7.82 4.02
N LEU A 59 8.15 6.91 3.21
CA LEU A 59 9.56 6.54 3.25
C LEU A 59 10.46 7.74 2.91
N ILE A 60 10.13 8.50 1.86
CA ILE A 60 10.84 9.72 1.45
C ILE A 60 10.82 10.74 2.59
N LYS A 61 9.66 10.96 3.24
CA LYS A 61 9.56 11.84 4.40
C LYS A 61 10.54 11.44 5.50
N GLY A 62 10.69 10.14 5.78
CA GLY A 62 11.66 9.64 6.75
C GLY A 62 13.11 9.93 6.38
N PHE A 63 13.46 9.83 5.10
CA PHE A 63 14.81 10.19 4.64
C PHE A 63 15.07 11.70 4.64
N LEU A 64 14.06 12.52 4.36
CA LEU A 64 14.15 13.98 4.36
C LEU A 64 14.17 14.60 5.76
N GLU A 65 13.72 13.88 6.79
CA GLU A 65 13.73 14.31 8.20
C GLU A 65 15.16 14.24 8.80
N LEU A 66 16.13 14.83 8.08
CA LEU A 66 17.55 14.94 8.38
C LEU A 66 17.93 16.18 9.22
N ASN A 67 16.95 16.90 9.76
CA ASN A 67 17.16 18.06 10.62
C ASN A 67 16.80 17.76 12.07
#